data_AF-A0A7Y3GWW9-F1
#
_entry.id   AF-A0A7Y3GWW9-F1
#
_cell.length_a   1.000
_cell.length_b   1.000
_cell.length_c   1.000
_cell.angle_alpha   90.00
_cell.angle_beta   90.00
_cell.angle_gamma   90.00
#
_symmetry.space_group_name_H-M   'P 1'
#
loop_
_entity.id
_entity.type
_entity.pdbx_description
1 polymer ?
#
loop_
_entity_poly.entity_id
_entity_poly.type
_entity_poly.pdbx_seq_one_letter_code
_entity_poly.pdbx_strand_id
1 'polypeptide(L)'
;MTPSDPEKTYDRELGVVEALTAVAQQCPHAGIRSHAETALARLAEGGPEVLPQQAFLVLSTIAGWRGERAQQVKRSLRAFLDKHGGAART
;
A
#
# COMPACT_ATOMS: atom_id res chain seq x y z
N MET A 1 -19.40 -25.16 18.84
CA MET A 1 -18.08 -24.52 18.79
C MET A 1 -17.81 -24.19 17.34
N THR A 2 -18.34 -23.06 16.86
CA THR A 2 -18.06 -22.57 15.50
C THR A 2 -16.61 -22.11 15.49
N PRO A 3 -15.76 -22.56 14.54
CA PRO A 3 -14.45 -21.97 14.38
C PRO A 3 -14.67 -20.50 14.00
N SER A 4 -14.23 -19.58 14.87
CA SER A 4 -14.15 -18.17 14.53
C SER A 4 -13.29 -18.05 13.28
N ASP A 5 -13.90 -17.67 12.16
CA ASP A 5 -13.18 -17.13 11.01
C ASP A 5 -12.16 -16.13 11.57
N PRO A 6 -10.87 -16.21 11.19
CA PRO A 6 -9.92 -15.19 11.59
C PRO A 6 -10.40 -13.88 10.97
N GLU A 7 -11.13 -13.09 11.76
CA GLU A 7 -11.61 -11.77 11.40
C GLU A 7 -10.43 -11.05 10.78
N LYS A 8 -10.52 -10.76 9.47
CA LYS A 8 -9.51 -10.03 8.73
C LYS A 8 -9.41 -8.66 9.38
N THR A 9 -8.56 -8.57 10.41
CA THR A 9 -8.43 -7.40 11.24
C THR A 9 -7.64 -6.39 10.42
N TYR A 10 -8.38 -5.52 9.74
CA TYR A 10 -7.84 -4.41 8.97
C TYR A 10 -7.46 -3.20 9.85
N ASP A 11 -7.47 -3.41 11.16
CA ASP A 11 -7.16 -2.41 12.19
C ASP A 11 -5.66 -2.10 12.26
N ARG A 12 -4.80 -3.12 12.08
CA ARG A 12 -3.34 -2.90 12.04
C ARG A 12 -2.90 -2.11 10.82
N GLU A 13 -1.86 -1.30 10.98
CA GLU A 13 -1.12 -0.75 9.84
C GLU A 13 -0.31 -1.85 9.13
N LEU A 14 -0.08 -1.65 7.84
CA LEU A 14 0.77 -2.50 7.01
C LEU A 14 2.12 -1.84 6.80
N GLY A 15 3.17 -2.66 6.66
CA GLY A 15 4.43 -2.16 6.10
C GLY A 15 4.20 -1.66 4.66
N VAL A 16 5.01 -0.71 4.18
CA VAL A 16 4.86 -0.16 2.81
C VAL A 16 4.90 -1.25 1.74
N VAL A 17 5.82 -2.21 1.85
CA VAL A 17 5.93 -3.35 0.92
C VAL A 17 4.70 -4.27 1.03
N GLU A 18 4.20 -4.52 2.25
CA GLU A 18 2.97 -5.28 2.47
C GLU A 18 1.76 -4.57 1.85
N ALA A 19 1.69 -3.24 1.97
CA ALA A 19 0.63 -2.43 1.39
C ALA A 19 0.66 -2.45 -0.15
N LEU A 20 1.84 -2.33 -0.76
CA LEU A 20 2.01 -2.48 -2.22
C LEU A 20 1.61 -3.89 -2.69
N THR A 21 2.04 -4.93 -1.97
CA THR A 21 1.67 -6.32 -2.25
C THR A 21 0.16 -6.54 -2.14
N ALA A 22 -0.48 -5.93 -1.15
CA ALA A 22 -1.92 -5.96 -0.99
C ALA A 22 -2.65 -5.36 -2.20
N VAL A 23 -2.16 -4.26 -2.76
CA VAL A 23 -2.73 -3.65 -3.97
C VAL A 23 -2.58 -4.60 -5.15
N ALA A 24 -1.36 -5.13 -5.37
CA ALA A 24 -1.08 -6.04 -6.47
C ALA A 24 -1.97 -7.29 -6.46
N GLN A 25 -2.27 -7.83 -5.28
CA GLN A 25 -3.05 -9.07 -5.17
C GLN A 25 -4.57 -8.87 -5.04
N GLN A 26 -5.01 -7.79 -4.39
CA GLN A 26 -6.39 -7.67 -3.91
C GLN A 26 -7.17 -6.52 -4.53
N CYS A 27 -6.54 -5.66 -5.32
CA CYS A 27 -7.25 -4.59 -6.02
C CYS A 27 -8.07 -5.18 -7.19
N PRO A 28 -9.38 -4.87 -7.33
CA PRO A 28 -10.20 -5.40 -8.42
C PRO A 28 -9.83 -4.81 -9.80
N HIS A 29 -9.10 -3.70 -9.84
CA HIS A 29 -8.74 -3.03 -11.08
C HIS A 29 -7.37 -3.50 -11.58
N ALA A 30 -7.35 -4.19 -12.73
CA ALA A 30 -6.14 -4.74 -13.33
C ALA A 30 -5.04 -3.69 -13.57
N GLY A 31 -5.39 -2.50 -14.08
CA GLY A 31 -4.40 -1.44 -14.30
C GLY A 31 -3.75 -0.91 -13.01
N ILE A 32 -4.47 -0.94 -11.90
CA ILE A 32 -3.93 -0.57 -10.58
C ILE A 32 -3.01 -1.67 -10.05
N ARG A 33 -3.39 -2.95 -10.23
CA ARG A 33 -2.53 -4.09 -9.88
C ARG A 33 -1.19 -4.02 -10.60
N SER A 34 -1.20 -3.81 -11.91
CA SER A 34 0.04 -3.70 -12.70
C SER A 34 0.94 -2.54 -12.28
N HIS A 35 0.37 -1.41 -11.83
CA HIS A 35 1.16 -0.34 -11.24
C HIS A 35 1.84 -0.77 -9.93
N ALA A 36 1.13 -1.49 -9.06
CA ALA A 36 1.70 -2.00 -7.82
C ALA A 36 2.75 -3.09 -8.05
N GLU A 37 2.55 -3.97 -9.03
CA GLU A 37 3.56 -4.95 -9.47
C GLU A 37 4.82 -4.25 -10.00
N THR A 38 4.65 -3.19 -10.80
CA THR A 38 5.77 -2.38 -11.30
C THR A 38 6.50 -1.70 -10.15
N ALA A 39 5.79 -1.14 -9.18
CA ALA A 39 6.39 -0.55 -7.98
C ALA A 39 7.23 -1.57 -7.21
N LEU A 40 6.74 -2.80 -7.03
CA LEU A 40 7.48 -3.89 -6.38
C LEU A 40 8.73 -4.30 -7.19
N ALA A 41 8.63 -4.36 -8.52
CA ALA A 41 9.78 -4.64 -9.37
C ALA A 41 10.85 -3.55 -9.27
N ARG A 42 10.45 -2.27 -9.25
CA ARG A 42 11.39 -1.14 -9.08
C ARG A 42 12.09 -1.14 -7.74
N LEU A 43 11.47 -1.69 -6.70
CA LEU A 43 12.12 -1.86 -5.40
C LEU A 43 13.22 -2.91 -5.42
N ALA A 44 13.08 -3.95 -6.25
CA ALA A 44 14.13 -4.93 -6.44
C ALA A 44 15.35 -4.34 -7.17
N GLU A 45 15.16 -3.35 -8.04
CA GLU A 45 16.22 -2.70 -8.82
C GLU A 45 16.85 -1.49 -8.12
N GLY A 46 16.03 -0.58 -7.60
CA GLY A 46 16.44 0.71 -7.01
C GLY A 46 16.57 0.68 -5.50
N GLY A 47 16.27 -0.45 -4.85
CA GLY A 47 16.38 -0.59 -3.40
C GLY A 47 15.36 0.26 -2.62
N PRO A 48 15.58 0.46 -1.30
CA PRO A 48 14.61 1.12 -0.43
C PRO A 48 14.47 2.63 -0.70
N GLU A 49 15.40 3.25 -1.42
CA GLU A 49 15.39 4.70 -1.67
C GLU A 49 14.22 5.13 -2.57
N VAL A 50 13.75 4.24 -3.44
CA VAL A 50 12.59 4.54 -4.30
C VAL A 50 11.25 4.31 -3.59
N LEU A 51 11.25 3.75 -2.37
CA LEU A 51 10.00 3.44 -1.62
C LEU A 51 9.05 4.64 -1.47
N PRO A 52 9.49 5.85 -1.08
CA PRO A 52 8.59 6.99 -0.93
C PRO A 52 7.93 7.36 -2.26
N GLN A 53 8.70 7.38 -3.34
CA GLN A 53 8.18 7.68 -4.67
C GLN A 53 7.16 6.63 -5.12
N GLN A 54 7.48 5.34 -4.98
CA GLN A 54 6.57 4.27 -5.38
C GLN A 54 5.29 4.23 -4.52
N ALA A 55 5.41 4.46 -3.22
CA ALA A 55 4.27 4.55 -2.30
C ALA A 55 3.33 5.71 -2.67
N PHE A 56 3.87 6.88 -3.02
CA PHE A 56 3.08 8.03 -3.46
C PHE A 56 2.32 7.76 -4.76
N LEU A 57 3.00 7.17 -5.74
CA LEU A 57 2.39 6.82 -7.03
C LEU A 57 1.24 5.83 -6.82
N VAL A 58 1.48 4.73 -6.11
CA VAL A 58 0.45 3.73 -5.86
C VAL A 58 -0.71 4.29 -5.05
N LEU A 59 -0.46 5.12 -4.02
CA LEU A 59 -1.51 5.79 -3.25
C LEU A 59 -2.42 6.65 -4.14
N SER A 60 -1.82 7.37 -5.10
CA SER A 60 -2.55 8.18 -6.08
C SER A 60 -3.39 7.31 -7.01
N THR A 61 -2.84 6.19 -7.48
CA THR A 61 -3.54 5.27 -8.40
C THR A 61 -4.70 4.53 -7.73
N ILE A 62 -4.60 4.20 -6.44
CA ILE A 62 -5.65 3.50 -5.69
C ILE A 62 -6.77 4.42 -5.18
N ALA A 63 -6.82 5.70 -5.58
CA ALA A 63 -7.82 6.65 -5.12
C ALA A 63 -9.26 6.11 -5.29
N GLY A 64 -9.55 5.46 -6.43
CA GLY A 64 -10.84 4.84 -6.72
C GLY A 64 -11.15 3.53 -5.98
N TRP A 65 -10.15 2.87 -5.39
CA TRP A 65 -10.35 1.59 -4.69
C TRP A 65 -11.05 1.81 -3.33
N ARG A 66 -12.11 1.04 -3.06
CA ARG A 66 -12.97 1.17 -1.86
C ARG A 66 -13.00 -0.13 -1.05
N GLY A 67 -13.53 -0.05 0.18
CA GLY A 67 -13.62 -1.15 1.14
C GLY A 67 -12.55 -1.08 2.23
N GLU A 68 -12.71 -1.90 3.27
CA GLU A 68 -11.86 -1.88 4.46
C GLU A 68 -10.38 -2.14 4.14
N ARG A 69 -10.12 -3.09 3.24
CA ARG A 69 -8.76 -3.36 2.77
C ARG A 69 -8.15 -2.16 2.06
N ALA A 70 -8.92 -1.48 1.21
CA ALA A 70 -8.45 -0.28 0.53
C ALA A 70 -8.15 0.85 1.53
N GLN A 71 -8.99 1.01 2.55
CA GLN A 71 -8.77 1.98 3.62
C GLN A 71 -7.50 1.67 4.42
N GLN A 72 -7.29 0.41 4.82
CA GLN A 72 -6.08 0.00 5.52
C GLN A 72 -4.82 0.30 4.69
N VAL A 73 -4.82 -0.04 3.40
CA VAL A 73 -3.71 0.26 2.49
C VAL A 73 -3.48 1.76 2.38
N LYS A 74 -4.54 2.54 2.14
CA LYS A 74 -4.45 4.00 2.01
C LYS A 74 -3.88 4.65 3.27
N ARG A 75 -4.37 4.25 4.46
CA ARG A 75 -3.85 4.71 5.75
C ARG A 75 -2.37 4.35 5.91
N SER A 76 -2.01 3.10 5.63
CA SER A 76 -0.63 2.61 5.78
C SER A 76 0.36 3.33 4.85
N LEU A 77 -0.01 3.51 3.57
CA LEU A 77 0.81 4.25 2.60
C LEU A 77 0.93 5.72 3.00
N ARG A 78 -0.14 6.35 3.48
CA ARG A 78 -0.12 7.74 3.98
C ARG A 78 0.81 7.87 5.18
N ALA A 79 0.66 7.02 6.19
CA ALA A 79 1.49 7.03 7.39
C ALA A 79 2.98 6.81 7.08
N PHE A 80 3.29 5.93 6.11
CA PHE A 80 4.64 5.78 5.60
C PHE A 80 5.15 7.06 4.94
N LEU A 81 4.39 7.66 4.04
CA LEU A 81 4.77 8.91 3.36
C LEU A 81 4.92 10.09 4.33
N ASP A 82 4.10 10.19 5.37
CA ASP A 82 4.23 11.24 6.38
C ASP A 82 5.54 11.10 7.17
N LYS A 83 5.95 9.86 7.48
CA LYS A 83 7.23 9.57 8.14
C LYS A 83 8.45 9.85 7.26
N HIS A 84 8.33 9.64 5.94
CA HIS A 84 9.44 9.75 4.98
C HIS A 84 9.48 11.07 4.18
N GLY A 85 8.38 11.83 4.15
CA GLY A 85 8.21 13.11 3.45
C GLY A 85 7.98 14.30 4.39
N GLY A 86 7.84 14.06 5.70
CA GLY A 86 7.70 15.08 6.74
C GLY A 86 8.97 15.89 7.04
N ALA A 87 10.12 15.57 6.45
CA ALA A 87 11.36 16.36 6.56
C ALA A 87 11.37 17.62 5.65
N ALA A 88 10.21 18.11 5.23
CA ALA A 88 10.04 19.31 4.40
C ALA A 88 9.02 20.29 4.99
N ARG A 89 8.93 20.40 6.33
CA ARG A 89 8.25 21.49 7.02
C ARG A 89 9.06 21.94 8.24
N THR A 90 10.08 22.74 7.97
CA THR A 90 10.62 23.72 8.91
C THR A 90 9.87 25.04 8.72
#